data_AF-A0A969F7A2-F1
#
_entry.id   AF-A0A969F7A2-F1
#
_cell.length_a   1.000
_cell.length_b   1.000
_cell.length_c   1.000
_cell.angle_alpha   90.00
_cell.angle_beta   90.00
_cell.angle_gamma   90.00
#
_symmetry.space_group_name_H-M   'P 1'
#
loop_
_entity.id
_entity.type
_entity.pdbx_description
1 polymer ?
#
loop_
_entity_poly.entity_id
_entity_poly.type
_entity_poly.pdbx_seq_one_letter_code
_entity_poly.pdbx_strand_id
1 'polypeptide(L)'
;MLMTETLFSYLDLAQRYLPVATTSAPSFSAIVDIAQALPPLPLTIFESHLDDPRPDVDFLLSATPKQLLNQLPSGHHVKEWAAIQELCQIWQNLPESDPFRQAVLWLWLEFDTSANRKNSDSPAIYFLEGFAHYNRERVKMVEITAVLKRLLERDPTLAMQKQFARIFQALPSSGRLFSLGNMSGRDSTAVRVSLAGIPASYLVQYLHDIAWPGDLSEIEALIASYSPFLIIWHWILTLENILAPKLG
;
A
#
# COMPACT_ATOMS: atom_id res chain seq x y z
N MET A 1 2.10 -12.58 -35.35
CA MET A 1 2.25 -11.25 -34.73
C MET A 1 1.54 -11.34 -33.39
N LEU A 2 2.26 -11.63 -32.31
CA LEU A 2 1.69 -11.59 -30.96
C LEU A 2 1.38 -10.12 -30.68
N MET A 3 0.13 -9.78 -30.38
CA MET A 3 -0.17 -8.46 -29.86
C MET A 3 0.70 -8.30 -28.61
N THR A 4 1.59 -7.31 -28.60
CA THR A 4 2.24 -6.88 -27.37
C THR A 4 1.12 -6.39 -26.46
N GLU A 5 0.74 -7.23 -25.50
CA GLU A 5 -0.26 -6.87 -24.49
C GLU A 5 0.29 -5.67 -23.72
N THR A 6 -0.35 -4.52 -23.93
CA THR A 6 -0.03 -3.30 -23.21
C THR A 6 -0.95 -3.17 -22.01
N LEU A 7 -0.53 -2.43 -20.98
CA LEU A 7 -1.40 -2.09 -19.87
C LEU A 7 -2.69 -1.39 -20.35
N PHE A 8 -2.59 -0.60 -21.42
CA PHE A 8 -3.72 0.02 -22.10
C PHE A 8 -4.75 -1.00 -22.63
N SER A 9 -4.31 -2.12 -23.21
CA SER A 9 -5.22 -3.17 -23.69
C SER A 9 -6.06 -3.78 -22.56
N TYR A 10 -5.50 -3.88 -21.36
CA TYR A 10 -6.24 -4.32 -20.16
C TYR A 10 -7.25 -3.27 -19.69
N LEU A 11 -6.91 -1.99 -19.77
CA LEU A 11 -7.80 -0.90 -19.38
C LEU A 11 -9.05 -0.80 -20.28
N ASP A 12 -8.94 -1.06 -21.59
CA ASP A 12 -10.11 -1.08 -22.48
C ASP A 12 -11.14 -2.15 -22.07
N LEU A 13 -10.66 -3.28 -21.56
CA LEU A 13 -11.53 -4.32 -21.00
C LEU A 13 -12.10 -3.88 -19.65
N ALA A 14 -11.26 -3.37 -18.75
CA ALA A 14 -11.65 -2.94 -17.40
C ALA A 14 -12.71 -1.84 -17.44
N GLN A 15 -12.60 -0.88 -18.36
CA GLN A 15 -13.53 0.24 -18.51
C GLN A 15 -15.00 -0.20 -18.62
N ARG A 16 -15.23 -1.35 -19.27
CA ARG A 16 -16.59 -1.90 -19.48
C ARG A 16 -17.25 -2.39 -18.19
N TYR A 17 -16.46 -2.62 -17.15
CA TYR A 17 -16.90 -3.15 -15.86
C TYR A 17 -16.74 -2.14 -14.72
N LEU A 18 -16.06 -1.01 -14.93
CA LEU A 18 -15.96 0.06 -13.94
C LEU A 18 -17.28 0.82 -13.83
N PRO A 19 -17.90 0.89 -12.64
CA PRO A 19 -19.13 1.64 -12.46
C PRO A 19 -18.91 3.15 -12.70
N VAL A 20 -19.76 3.75 -13.52
CA VAL A 20 -19.76 5.23 -13.74
C VAL A 20 -20.02 5.98 -12.43
N ALA A 21 -20.69 5.34 -11.46
CA ALA A 21 -20.94 5.89 -10.14
C ALA A 21 -19.64 6.08 -9.31
N THR A 22 -18.59 5.32 -9.61
CA THR A 22 -17.32 5.36 -8.88
C THR A 22 -16.17 5.87 -9.73
N THR A 23 -16.29 5.88 -11.05
CA THR A 23 -15.20 6.23 -11.97
C THR A 23 -15.65 7.23 -13.03
N SER A 24 -15.16 8.45 -12.92
CA SER A 24 -15.42 9.58 -13.81
C SER A 24 -14.59 9.46 -15.09
N ALA A 25 -15.05 10.08 -16.17
CA ALA A 25 -14.28 10.15 -17.40
C ALA A 25 -12.91 10.85 -17.22
N PRO A 26 -12.79 11.96 -16.46
CA PRO A 26 -11.48 12.54 -16.14
C PRO A 26 -10.56 11.60 -15.36
N SER A 27 -11.07 10.94 -14.30
CA SER A 27 -10.29 9.97 -13.52
C SER A 27 -9.80 8.82 -14.40
N PHE A 28 -10.68 8.25 -15.24
CA PHE A 28 -10.28 7.19 -16.16
C PHE A 28 -9.26 7.65 -17.22
N SER A 29 -9.37 8.88 -17.71
CA SER A 29 -8.38 9.45 -18.63
C SER A 29 -6.99 9.53 -17.98
N ALA A 30 -6.91 9.99 -16.73
CA ALA A 30 -5.64 10.03 -16.00
C ALA A 30 -5.03 8.62 -15.80
N ILE A 31 -5.87 7.61 -15.57
CA ILE A 31 -5.43 6.20 -15.50
C ILE A 31 -4.83 5.74 -16.83
N VAL A 32 -5.46 6.11 -17.94
CA VAL A 32 -4.93 5.81 -19.28
C VAL A 32 -3.57 6.47 -19.49
N ASP A 33 -3.41 7.73 -19.09
CA ASP A 33 -2.14 8.46 -19.23
C ASP A 33 -1.03 7.79 -18.41
N ILE A 34 -1.30 7.42 -17.16
CA ILE A 34 -0.37 6.66 -16.30
C ILE A 34 0.00 5.32 -16.96
N ALA A 35 -0.99 4.60 -17.47
CA ALA A 35 -0.78 3.29 -18.07
C ALA A 35 -0.02 3.34 -19.41
N GLN A 36 -0.09 4.45 -20.14
CA GLN A 36 0.72 4.69 -21.34
C GLN A 36 2.16 5.03 -21.01
N ALA A 37 2.40 5.69 -19.87
CA ALA A 37 3.74 6.04 -19.41
C ALA A 37 4.52 4.85 -18.83
N LEU A 38 3.82 3.79 -18.40
CA LEU A 38 4.41 2.67 -17.69
C LEU A 38 4.48 1.38 -18.53
N PRO A 39 5.48 0.51 -18.27
CA PRO A 39 5.52 -0.81 -18.88
C PRO A 39 4.30 -1.66 -18.46
N PRO A 40 3.99 -2.75 -19.18
CA PRO A 40 2.99 -3.70 -18.74
C PRO A 40 3.35 -4.28 -17.36
N LEU A 41 2.52 -3.98 -16.36
CA LEU A 41 2.66 -4.48 -15.00
C LEU A 41 1.61 -5.56 -14.72
N PRO A 42 1.96 -6.60 -13.92
CA PRO A 42 1.19 -7.84 -13.84
C PRO A 42 -0.17 -7.73 -13.14
N LEU A 43 -0.36 -6.71 -12.29
CA LEU A 43 -1.58 -6.57 -11.52
C LEU A 43 -1.91 -5.10 -11.29
N THR A 44 -3.19 -4.78 -11.48
CA THR A 44 -3.77 -3.45 -11.28
C THR A 44 -4.97 -3.53 -10.35
N ILE A 45 -5.19 -2.48 -9.57
CA ILE A 45 -6.37 -2.30 -8.71
C ILE A 45 -6.92 -0.89 -8.91
N PHE A 46 -8.26 -0.79 -8.86
CA PHE A 46 -8.97 0.47 -8.78
C PHE A 46 -9.55 0.58 -7.36
N GLU A 47 -9.18 1.64 -6.64
CA GLU A 47 -9.66 1.89 -5.28
C GLU A 47 -10.64 3.06 -5.29
N SER A 48 -11.89 2.81 -4.91
CA SER A 48 -12.93 3.84 -4.83
C SER A 48 -12.99 4.43 -3.41
N HIS A 49 -13.23 5.73 -3.33
CA HIS A 49 -13.41 6.44 -2.06
C HIS A 49 -14.89 6.34 -1.63
N LEU A 50 -15.18 5.58 -0.58
CA LEU A 50 -16.57 5.36 -0.14
C LEU A 50 -17.13 6.52 0.70
N ASP A 51 -16.24 7.31 1.29
CA ASP A 51 -16.49 8.52 2.08
C ASP A 51 -16.58 9.79 1.20
N ASP A 52 -16.17 9.71 -0.05
CA ASP A 52 -16.14 10.82 -0.98
C ASP A 52 -17.19 10.63 -2.10
N PRO A 53 -18.15 11.56 -2.28
CA PRO A 53 -19.13 11.46 -3.37
C PRO A 53 -18.51 11.64 -4.76
N ARG A 54 -17.23 12.05 -4.86
CA ARG A 54 -16.55 12.19 -6.14
C ARG A 54 -16.35 10.81 -6.77
N PRO A 55 -16.72 10.65 -8.06
CA PRO A 55 -16.46 9.42 -8.80
C PRO A 55 -14.99 9.36 -9.24
N ASP A 56 -14.04 9.49 -8.33
CA ASP A 56 -12.62 9.33 -8.60
C ASP A 56 -12.15 7.99 -8.02
N VAL A 57 -11.24 7.31 -8.71
CA VAL A 57 -10.60 6.08 -8.19
C VAL A 57 -9.10 6.22 -8.15
N ASP A 58 -8.46 5.76 -7.09
CA ASP A 58 -7.02 5.63 -7.07
C ASP A 58 -6.63 4.40 -7.92
N PHE A 59 -5.52 4.53 -8.64
CA PHE A 59 -5.03 3.48 -9.51
C PHE A 59 -3.76 2.88 -8.94
N LEU A 60 -3.80 1.60 -8.62
CA LEU A 60 -2.68 0.90 -8.02
C LEU A 60 -2.09 -0.09 -9.02
N LEU A 61 -0.76 -0.14 -9.06
CA LEU A 61 0.01 -1.06 -9.89
C LEU A 61 0.97 -1.84 -9.02
N SER A 62 1.12 -3.15 -9.25
CA SER A 62 2.15 -3.94 -8.58
C SER A 62 3.30 -4.29 -9.52
N ALA A 63 4.51 -4.33 -8.98
CA ALA A 63 5.71 -4.75 -9.70
C ALA A 63 6.74 -5.34 -8.74
N THR A 64 7.57 -6.27 -9.20
CA THR A 64 8.76 -6.68 -8.44
C THR A 64 9.83 -5.57 -8.50
N PRO A 65 10.74 -5.47 -7.50
CA PRO A 65 11.86 -4.53 -7.55
C PRO A 65 12.69 -4.69 -8.84
N LYS A 66 12.88 -5.93 -9.30
CA LYS A 66 13.61 -6.24 -10.53
C LYS A 66 12.90 -5.74 -11.79
N GLN A 67 11.56 -5.81 -11.85
CA GLN A 67 10.81 -5.26 -12.98
C GLN A 67 10.96 -3.74 -13.04
N LEU A 68 10.79 -3.06 -11.90
CA LEU A 68 10.95 -1.59 -11.84
C LEU A 68 12.35 -1.16 -12.28
N LEU A 69 13.41 -1.81 -11.82
CA LEU A 69 14.77 -1.45 -12.25
C LEU A 69 15.01 -1.52 -13.77
N ASN A 70 14.41 -2.51 -14.43
CA ASN A 70 14.65 -2.76 -15.84
C ASN A 70 13.73 -1.96 -16.76
N GLN A 71 12.59 -1.50 -16.24
CA GLN A 71 11.48 -1.02 -17.06
C GLN A 71 11.01 0.38 -16.68
N LEU A 72 11.52 0.98 -15.59
CA LEU A 72 11.19 2.36 -15.26
C LEU A 72 11.66 3.29 -16.38
N PRO A 73 10.79 4.18 -16.89
CA PRO A 73 11.14 5.06 -17.99
C PRO A 73 12.28 6.00 -17.57
N SER A 74 13.37 6.00 -18.35
CA SER A 74 14.45 6.98 -18.20
C SER A 74 13.89 8.37 -18.55
N GLY A 75 13.67 9.23 -17.56
CA GLY A 75 13.19 10.60 -17.80
C GLY A 75 12.15 11.13 -16.80
N HIS A 76 11.65 10.30 -15.88
CA HIS A 76 10.85 10.82 -14.77
C HIS A 76 11.77 11.53 -13.77
N HIS A 77 11.81 12.85 -13.84
CA HIS A 77 12.61 13.71 -12.96
C HIS A 77 11.93 13.98 -11.60
N VAL A 78 10.88 13.23 -11.26
CA VAL A 78 10.15 13.44 -10.00
C VAL A 78 10.81 12.63 -8.88
N LYS A 79 10.91 13.24 -7.70
CA LYS A 79 11.63 12.70 -6.54
C LYS A 79 11.16 11.30 -6.14
N GLU A 80 9.87 10.99 -6.29
CA GLU A 80 9.30 9.71 -5.87
C GLU A 80 9.82 8.56 -6.74
N TRP A 81 9.94 8.75 -8.05
CA TRP A 81 10.52 7.75 -8.95
C TRP A 81 12.01 7.50 -8.67
N ALA A 82 12.76 8.56 -8.34
CA ALA A 82 14.14 8.42 -7.92
C ALA A 82 14.27 7.60 -6.62
N ALA A 83 13.41 7.86 -5.63
CA ALA A 83 13.38 7.09 -4.39
C ALA A 83 13.02 5.62 -4.62
N ILE A 84 12.04 5.34 -5.49
CA ILE A 84 11.68 3.96 -5.87
C ILE A 84 12.86 3.26 -6.56
N GLN A 85 13.53 3.95 -7.48
CA GLN A 85 14.69 3.39 -8.18
C GLN A 85 15.83 3.09 -7.21
N GLU A 86 16.16 4.02 -6.31
CA GLU A 86 17.17 3.84 -5.28
C GLU A 86 16.83 2.64 -4.39
N LEU A 87 15.58 2.55 -3.93
CA LEU A 87 15.11 1.43 -3.11
C LEU A 87 15.28 0.09 -3.82
N CYS A 88 14.94 0.01 -5.10
CA CYS A 88 15.11 -1.21 -5.89
C CYS A 88 16.59 -1.54 -6.12
N GLN A 89 17.46 -0.53 -6.33
CA GLN A 89 18.90 -0.73 -6.48
C GLN A 89 19.52 -1.28 -5.19
N ILE A 90 19.13 -0.71 -4.03
CA ILE A 90 19.50 -1.23 -2.71
C ILE A 90 19.08 -2.68 -2.60
N TRP A 91 17.80 -2.99 -2.88
CA TRP A 91 17.28 -4.35 -2.84
C TRP A 91 18.09 -5.33 -3.70
N GLN A 92 18.45 -4.93 -4.92
CA GLN A 92 19.21 -5.78 -5.86
C GLN A 92 20.64 -6.06 -5.38
N ASN A 93 21.28 -5.08 -4.73
CA ASN A 93 22.68 -5.17 -4.31
C ASN A 93 22.87 -5.85 -2.95
N LEU A 94 21.80 -6.10 -2.19
CA LEU A 94 21.88 -6.84 -0.92
C LEU A 94 22.02 -8.36 -1.17
N PRO A 95 22.67 -9.12 -0.27
CA PRO A 95 22.69 -10.58 -0.34
C PRO A 95 21.28 -11.18 -0.31
N GLU A 96 21.07 -12.36 -0.91
CA GLU A 96 19.78 -13.08 -0.86
C GLU A 96 19.34 -13.47 0.56
N SER A 97 20.30 -13.54 1.49
CA SER A 97 20.05 -13.77 2.91
C SER A 97 19.66 -12.52 3.69
N ASP A 98 19.72 -11.33 3.07
CA ASP A 98 19.37 -10.08 3.76
C ASP A 98 17.86 -10.01 4.04
N PRO A 99 17.44 -9.73 5.30
CA PRO A 99 16.03 -9.72 5.64
C PRO A 99 15.18 -8.72 4.86
N PHE A 100 15.73 -7.56 4.50
CA PHE A 100 15.01 -6.58 3.66
C PHE A 100 14.76 -7.15 2.27
N ARG A 101 15.78 -7.79 1.68
CA ARG A 101 15.65 -8.44 0.36
C ARG A 101 14.64 -9.58 0.37
N GLN A 102 14.59 -10.37 1.45
CA GLN A 102 13.62 -11.46 1.62
C GLN A 102 12.20 -10.97 1.88
N ALA A 103 12.04 -9.83 2.58
CA ALA A 103 10.74 -9.28 2.94
C ALA A 103 10.03 -8.54 1.79
N VAL A 104 10.79 -7.92 0.89
CA VAL A 104 10.24 -7.14 -0.22
C VAL A 104 10.17 -8.01 -1.47
N LEU A 105 8.99 -8.52 -1.78
CA LEU A 105 8.72 -9.31 -2.99
C LEU A 105 8.08 -8.45 -4.08
N TRP A 106 7.19 -7.55 -3.68
CA TRP A 106 6.43 -6.68 -4.55
C TRP A 106 6.45 -5.25 -4.02
N LEU A 107 6.43 -4.30 -4.94
CA LEU A 107 6.09 -2.91 -4.70
C LEU A 107 4.72 -2.64 -5.30
N TRP A 108 3.84 -2.01 -4.54
CA TRP A 108 2.64 -1.37 -5.05
C TRP A 108 2.91 0.09 -5.25
N LEU A 109 2.44 0.67 -6.35
CA LEU A 109 2.50 2.08 -6.70
C LEU A 109 1.08 2.59 -6.78
N GLU A 110 0.69 3.51 -5.90
CA GLU A 110 -0.64 4.11 -5.85
C GLU A 110 -0.61 5.51 -6.49
N PHE A 111 -1.46 5.72 -7.48
CA PHE A 111 -1.64 6.98 -8.17
C PHE A 111 -3.02 7.54 -7.83
N ASP A 112 -3.04 8.75 -7.27
CA ASP A 112 -4.29 9.50 -7.07
C ASP A 112 -4.66 10.16 -8.39
N THR A 113 -5.82 9.79 -8.93
CA THR A 113 -6.25 10.18 -10.29
C THR A 113 -7.22 11.36 -10.27
N SER A 114 -7.47 11.94 -9.09
CA SER A 114 -8.40 13.06 -8.97
C SER A 114 -7.89 14.27 -9.75
N ALA A 115 -8.79 14.91 -10.52
CA ALA A 115 -8.47 16.00 -11.45
C ALA A 115 -7.84 17.25 -10.78
N ASN A 116 -7.87 17.33 -9.45
CA ASN A 116 -7.32 18.44 -8.68
C ASN A 116 -5.85 18.28 -8.31
N ARG A 117 -5.20 17.14 -8.62
CA ARG A 117 -3.77 16.96 -8.32
C ARG A 117 -2.86 17.54 -9.40
N LYS A 118 -1.79 18.20 -8.95
CA LYS A 118 -0.79 18.83 -9.82
C LYS A 118 0.18 17.85 -10.49
N ASN A 119 0.26 16.59 -10.06
CA ASN A 119 1.22 15.59 -10.56
C ASN A 119 0.57 14.20 -10.62
N SER A 120 -0.20 13.90 -11.67
CA SER A 120 -0.80 12.57 -11.92
C SER A 120 0.24 11.46 -12.16
N ASP A 121 1.44 11.83 -12.62
CA ASP A 121 2.43 10.88 -13.14
C ASP A 121 3.41 10.39 -12.07
N SER A 122 3.22 10.81 -10.81
CA SER A 122 4.07 10.41 -9.69
C SER A 122 3.27 9.56 -8.70
N PRO A 123 3.76 8.38 -8.31
CA PRO A 123 3.08 7.56 -7.31
C PRO A 123 3.08 8.31 -5.97
N ALA A 124 1.89 8.44 -5.38
CA ALA A 124 1.68 9.16 -4.13
C ALA A 124 1.91 8.29 -2.89
N ILE A 125 1.86 6.96 -3.05
CA ILE A 125 2.13 5.98 -2.01
C ILE A 125 2.78 4.78 -2.69
N TYR A 126 3.78 4.17 -2.06
CA TYR A 126 4.20 2.84 -2.47
C TYR A 126 4.29 1.89 -1.29
N PHE A 127 3.82 0.65 -1.48
CA PHE A 127 3.80 -0.39 -0.45
C PHE A 127 4.78 -1.51 -0.77
N LEU A 128 5.42 -2.05 0.25
CA LEU A 128 6.24 -3.24 0.17
C LEU A 128 5.40 -4.44 0.61
N GLU A 129 5.11 -5.36 -0.30
CA GLU A 129 4.42 -6.63 -0.02
C GLU A 129 5.40 -7.80 -0.11
N GLY A 130 5.19 -8.82 0.72
CA GLY A 130 6.07 -9.97 0.86
C GLY A 130 6.23 -10.44 2.31
N PHE A 131 5.60 -9.73 3.24
CA PHE A 131 5.57 -10.10 4.65
C PHE A 131 4.67 -11.31 4.96
N ALA A 132 4.03 -11.90 3.94
CA ALA A 132 3.07 -12.98 4.02
C ALA A 132 3.54 -14.22 4.83
N HIS A 133 4.85 -14.41 4.98
CA HIS A 133 5.48 -15.50 5.73
C HIS A 133 5.98 -15.13 7.13
N TYR A 134 5.88 -13.86 7.52
CA TYR A 134 6.27 -13.44 8.85
C TYR A 134 5.07 -13.57 9.80
N ASN A 135 5.00 -14.69 10.52
CA ASN A 135 4.18 -14.78 11.71
C ASN A 135 4.81 -13.93 12.85
N ARG A 136 4.07 -13.75 13.95
CA ARG A 136 4.53 -13.05 15.16
C ARG A 136 5.91 -13.50 15.66
N GLU A 137 6.32 -14.75 15.42
CA GLU A 137 7.61 -15.31 15.87
C GLU A 137 8.76 -14.98 14.92
N ARG A 138 8.47 -14.63 13.66
CA ARG A 138 9.47 -14.40 12.62
C ARG A 138 9.71 -12.93 12.33
N VAL A 139 8.73 -12.04 12.52
CA VAL A 139 8.98 -10.61 12.31
C VAL A 139 9.92 -10.11 13.40
N LYS A 140 11.22 -9.99 13.10
CA LYS A 140 12.13 -9.37 14.06
C LYS A 140 12.01 -7.86 13.90
N MET A 141 11.86 -7.15 15.02
CA MET A 141 11.81 -5.68 15.02
C MET A 141 13.00 -5.07 14.28
N VAL A 142 14.18 -5.71 14.30
CA VAL A 142 15.35 -5.27 13.53
C VAL A 142 15.11 -5.22 12.02
N GLU A 143 14.33 -6.15 11.47
CA GLU A 143 14.02 -6.26 10.05
C GLU A 143 13.02 -5.17 9.65
N ILE A 144 11.98 -4.97 10.46
CA ILE A 144 11.04 -3.85 10.28
C ILE A 144 11.78 -2.52 10.37
N THR A 145 12.65 -2.32 11.37
CA THR A 145 13.42 -1.09 11.51
C THR A 145 14.31 -0.83 10.29
N ALA A 146 14.94 -1.87 9.74
CA ALA A 146 15.72 -1.75 8.51
C ALA A 146 14.84 -1.33 7.32
N VAL A 147 13.66 -1.96 7.16
CA VAL A 147 12.67 -1.58 6.12
C VAL A 147 12.24 -0.13 6.29
N LEU A 148 11.82 0.26 7.49
CA LEU A 148 11.33 1.61 7.78
C LEU A 148 12.40 2.68 7.56
N LYS A 149 13.65 2.39 7.93
CA LYS A 149 14.75 3.33 7.71
C LYS A 149 14.91 3.67 6.23
N ARG A 150 14.79 2.66 5.36
CA ARG A 150 14.87 2.84 3.91
C ARG A 150 13.63 3.54 3.37
N LEU A 151 12.46 3.09 3.82
CA LEU A 151 11.17 3.62 3.39
C LEU A 151 10.99 5.10 3.75
N LEU A 152 11.51 5.54 4.89
CA LEU A 152 11.40 6.91 5.41
C LEU A 152 12.63 7.78 5.12
N GLU A 153 13.69 7.21 4.54
CA GLU A 153 14.99 7.88 4.33
C GLU A 153 15.60 8.47 5.63
N ARG A 154 15.20 7.94 6.79
CA ARG A 154 15.63 8.39 8.12
C ARG A 154 15.41 7.28 9.15
N ASP A 155 16.08 7.37 10.29
CA ASP A 155 15.82 6.43 11.37
C ASP A 155 14.39 6.60 11.93
N PRO A 156 13.65 5.49 12.14
CA PRO A 156 12.33 5.55 12.76
C PRO A 156 12.43 6.07 14.19
N THR A 157 11.50 6.94 14.60
CA THR A 157 11.49 7.49 15.98
C THR A 157 11.26 6.37 17.01
N LEU A 158 11.73 6.57 18.24
CA LEU A 158 11.48 5.60 19.32
C LEU A 158 9.98 5.38 19.57
N ALA A 159 9.16 6.42 19.40
CA ALA A 159 7.71 6.32 19.50
C ALA A 159 7.14 5.39 18.42
N MET A 160 7.55 5.58 17.16
CA MET A 160 7.12 4.73 16.06
C MET A 160 7.56 3.27 16.25
N GLN A 161 8.81 3.05 16.68
CA GLN A 161 9.32 1.70 17.00
C GLN A 161 8.51 1.00 18.10
N LYS A 162 8.17 1.72 19.18
CA LYS A 162 7.32 1.20 20.26
C LYS A 162 5.92 0.87 19.75
N GLN A 163 5.36 1.69 18.87
CA GLN A 163 4.03 1.46 18.32
C GLN A 163 4.00 0.26 17.38
N PHE A 164 5.01 0.09 16.52
CA PHE A 164 5.18 -1.13 15.74
C PHE A 164 5.32 -2.37 16.63
N ALA A 165 6.16 -2.31 17.67
CA ALA A 165 6.29 -3.42 18.60
C ALA A 165 4.94 -3.80 19.24
N ARG A 166 4.14 -2.81 19.64
CA ARG A 166 2.78 -3.04 20.18
C ARG A 166 1.86 -3.68 19.15
N ILE A 167 1.81 -3.15 17.92
CA ILE A 167 1.05 -3.70 16.79
C ILE A 167 1.36 -5.19 16.62
N PHE A 168 2.63 -5.55 16.50
CA PHE A 168 3.03 -6.95 16.25
C PHE A 168 2.85 -7.85 17.47
N GLN A 169 3.04 -7.35 18.69
CA GLN A 169 2.82 -8.12 19.91
C GLN A 169 1.33 -8.45 20.13
N ALA A 170 0.43 -7.57 19.71
CA ALA A 170 -1.02 -7.78 19.84
C ALA A 170 -1.60 -8.67 18.73
N LEU A 171 -0.87 -8.92 17.63
CA LEU A 171 -1.37 -9.74 16.53
C LEU A 171 -1.75 -11.15 17.02
N PRO A 172 -2.92 -11.67 16.61
CA PRO A 172 -3.26 -13.07 16.84
C PRO A 172 -2.30 -13.99 16.07
N SER A 173 -2.28 -15.28 16.38
CA SER A 173 -1.41 -16.25 15.70
C SER A 173 -1.66 -16.36 14.19
N SER A 174 -2.89 -16.08 13.73
CA SER A 174 -3.26 -15.99 12.31
C SER A 174 -2.92 -14.64 11.69
N GLY A 175 -2.64 -13.63 12.51
CA GLY A 175 -2.34 -12.27 12.10
C GLY A 175 -0.94 -12.14 11.52
N ARG A 176 -0.79 -11.33 10.49
CA ARG A 176 0.49 -11.06 9.83
C ARG A 176 0.58 -9.62 9.34
N LEU A 177 1.80 -9.12 9.24
CA LEU A 177 2.10 -7.95 8.42
C LEU A 177 1.87 -8.33 6.96
N PHE A 178 1.09 -7.54 6.25
CA PHE A 178 0.83 -7.73 4.83
C PHE A 178 1.70 -6.78 4.00
N SER A 179 1.66 -5.49 4.31
CA SER A 179 2.49 -4.49 3.66
C SER A 179 2.82 -3.29 4.54
N LEU A 180 3.89 -2.59 4.17
CA LEU A 180 4.27 -1.28 4.74
C LEU A 180 4.36 -0.27 3.60
N GLY A 181 3.77 0.91 3.75
CA GLY A 181 3.81 1.94 2.71
C GLY A 181 4.23 3.32 3.19
N ASN A 182 5.03 4.02 2.39
CA ASN A 182 5.30 5.45 2.58
C ASN A 182 4.25 6.23 1.81
N MET A 183 3.65 7.25 2.44
CA MET A 183 2.73 8.17 1.77
C MET A 183 3.47 9.34 1.09
N SER A 184 4.60 9.04 0.44
CA SER A 184 5.49 10.02 -0.21
C SER A 184 4.78 10.70 -1.37
N GLY A 185 4.58 12.01 -1.28
CA GLY A 185 3.74 12.78 -2.21
C GLY A 185 2.61 13.51 -1.48
N ARG A 186 2.45 13.24 -0.19
CA ARG A 186 1.72 14.07 0.78
C ARG A 186 2.77 14.67 1.74
N ASP A 187 2.53 15.85 2.31
CA ASP A 187 3.40 16.44 3.35
C ASP A 187 3.23 15.69 4.69
N SER A 188 3.50 14.39 4.68
CA SER A 188 3.36 13.49 5.82
C SER A 188 4.57 12.58 5.91
N THR A 189 4.91 12.21 7.15
CA THR A 189 5.94 11.21 7.44
C THR A 189 5.33 9.88 7.90
N ALA A 190 4.03 9.71 7.66
CA ALA A 190 3.28 8.53 8.06
C ALA A 190 3.67 7.30 7.26
N VAL A 191 3.60 6.17 7.94
CA VAL A 191 3.71 4.83 7.36
C VAL A 191 2.34 4.18 7.43
N ARG A 192 1.84 3.72 6.28
CA ARG A 192 0.70 2.79 6.24
C ARG A 192 1.17 1.40 6.63
N VAL A 193 0.48 0.77 7.57
CA VAL A 193 0.74 -0.57 8.07
C VAL A 193 -0.47 -1.43 7.75
N SER A 194 -0.34 -2.26 6.73
CA SER A 194 -1.41 -3.16 6.31
C SER A 194 -1.22 -4.51 6.97
N LEU A 195 -2.26 -5.01 7.62
CA LEU A 195 -2.31 -6.25 8.37
C LEU A 195 -3.37 -7.17 7.76
N ALA A 196 -3.13 -8.47 7.82
CA ALA A 196 -4.06 -9.48 7.33
C ALA A 196 -4.21 -10.61 8.35
N GLY A 197 -5.30 -11.39 8.21
CA GLY A 197 -5.50 -12.60 9.02
C GLY A 197 -5.93 -12.33 10.46
N ILE A 198 -6.36 -11.11 10.78
CA ILE A 198 -7.02 -10.80 12.06
C ILE A 198 -8.49 -11.20 11.93
N PRO A 199 -8.99 -12.18 12.68
CA PRO A 199 -10.40 -12.56 12.63
C PRO A 199 -11.28 -11.38 13.00
N ALA A 200 -12.41 -11.21 12.29
CA ALA A 200 -13.33 -10.11 12.55
C ALA A 200 -13.81 -10.09 14.02
N SER A 201 -14.06 -11.27 14.60
CA SER A 201 -14.43 -11.43 16.02
C SER A 201 -13.34 -11.00 17.02
N TYR A 202 -12.08 -10.87 16.59
CA TYR A 202 -10.96 -10.45 17.43
C TYR A 202 -10.54 -9.01 17.18
N LEU A 203 -11.04 -8.37 16.12
CA LEU A 203 -10.53 -7.07 15.70
C LEU A 203 -10.74 -5.98 16.75
N VAL A 204 -11.92 -5.89 17.35
CA VAL A 204 -12.22 -4.85 18.35
C VAL A 204 -11.24 -4.95 19.52
N GLN A 205 -11.01 -6.17 20.02
CA GLN A 205 -10.02 -6.43 21.08
C GLN A 205 -8.60 -6.06 20.62
N TYR A 206 -8.24 -6.44 19.39
CA TYR A 206 -6.93 -6.10 18.82
C TYR A 206 -6.70 -4.58 18.75
N LEU A 207 -7.68 -3.80 18.27
CA LEU A 207 -7.61 -2.34 18.18
C LEU A 207 -7.49 -1.71 19.57
N HIS A 208 -8.23 -2.23 20.55
CA HIS A 208 -8.08 -1.85 21.95
C HIS A 208 -6.66 -2.11 22.47
N ASP A 209 -6.11 -3.31 22.23
CA ASP A 209 -4.78 -3.72 22.72
C ASP A 209 -3.64 -2.88 22.15
N ILE A 210 -3.79 -2.39 20.92
CA ILE A 210 -2.80 -1.49 20.30
C ILE A 210 -2.99 -0.01 20.70
N ALA A 211 -3.98 0.27 21.54
CA ALA A 211 -4.43 1.61 21.91
C ALA A 211 -4.78 2.46 20.68
N TRP A 212 -5.54 1.88 19.73
CA TRP A 212 -6.06 2.62 18.59
C TRP A 212 -7.04 3.70 19.08
N PRO A 213 -6.92 4.97 18.63
CA PRO A 213 -7.66 6.08 19.23
C PRO A 213 -9.07 6.30 18.65
N GLY A 214 -9.51 5.48 17.69
CA GLY A 214 -10.83 5.62 17.07
C GLY A 214 -11.97 5.01 17.90
N ASP A 215 -13.20 5.11 17.38
CA ASP A 215 -14.40 4.58 18.05
C ASP A 215 -14.53 3.06 17.81
N LEU A 216 -14.28 2.28 18.86
CA LEU A 216 -14.40 0.83 18.82
C LEU A 216 -15.85 0.35 18.64
N SER A 217 -16.83 1.15 19.04
CA SER A 217 -18.26 0.84 18.89
C SER A 217 -18.68 0.95 17.42
N GLU A 218 -18.15 1.96 16.71
CA GLU A 218 -18.35 2.11 15.27
C GLU A 218 -17.77 0.93 14.51
N ILE A 219 -16.54 0.51 14.84
CA ILE A 219 -15.91 -0.70 14.28
C ILE A 219 -16.79 -1.93 14.50
N GLU A 220 -17.29 -2.14 15.71
CA GLU A 220 -18.14 -3.29 16.04
C GLU A 220 -19.41 -3.31 15.17
N ALA A 221 -20.05 -2.15 14.99
CA ALA A 221 -21.22 -2.00 14.14
C ALA A 221 -20.91 -2.29 12.66
N LEU A 222 -19.76 -1.84 12.15
CA LEU A 222 -19.31 -2.11 10.79
C LEU A 222 -19.02 -3.61 10.59
N ILE A 223 -18.32 -4.25 11.53
CA ILE A 223 -18.07 -5.69 11.50
C ILE A 223 -19.37 -6.46 11.44
N ALA A 224 -20.34 -6.12 12.29
CA ALA A 224 -21.64 -6.79 12.30
C ALA A 224 -22.39 -6.62 10.96
N SER A 225 -22.31 -5.43 10.36
CA SER A 225 -22.99 -5.11 9.10
C SER A 225 -22.38 -5.81 7.89
N TYR A 226 -21.05 -5.93 7.84
CA TYR A 226 -20.34 -6.38 6.63
C TYR A 226 -19.77 -7.80 6.70
N SER A 227 -19.57 -8.39 7.89
CA SER A 227 -19.01 -9.75 8.02
C SER A 227 -19.71 -10.83 7.19
N PRO A 228 -21.06 -10.82 7.01
CA PRO A 228 -21.72 -11.82 6.17
C PRO A 228 -21.33 -11.78 4.69
N PHE A 229 -20.79 -10.66 4.22
CA PHE A 229 -20.47 -10.42 2.81
C PHE A 229 -18.97 -10.51 2.51
N LEU A 230 -18.13 -10.59 3.54
CA LEU A 230 -16.68 -10.48 3.41
C LEU A 230 -16.00 -11.84 3.61
N ILE A 231 -15.17 -12.21 2.64
CA ILE A 231 -14.39 -13.45 2.67
C ILE A 231 -13.02 -13.21 3.33
N ILE A 232 -12.45 -12.01 3.14
CA ILE A 232 -11.11 -11.63 3.62
C ILE A 232 -11.19 -10.24 4.23
N TRP A 233 -10.47 -10.06 5.34
CA TRP A 233 -10.28 -8.77 5.99
C TRP A 233 -8.80 -8.37 5.92
N HIS A 234 -8.55 -7.22 5.30
CA HIS A 234 -7.28 -6.51 5.36
C HIS A 234 -7.50 -5.21 6.13
N TRP A 235 -6.58 -4.90 7.03
CA TRP A 235 -6.67 -3.75 7.93
C TRP A 235 -5.50 -2.83 7.69
N ILE A 236 -5.76 -1.58 7.34
CA ILE A 236 -4.72 -0.59 7.10
C ILE A 236 -4.72 0.40 8.25
N LEU A 237 -3.62 0.46 8.99
CA LEU A 237 -3.38 1.46 10.02
C LEU A 237 -2.47 2.54 9.44
N THR A 238 -2.66 3.80 9.86
CA THR A 238 -1.73 4.88 9.53
C THR A 238 -0.95 5.26 10.78
N LEU A 239 0.37 5.24 10.68
CA LEU A 239 1.26 5.43 11.81
C LEU A 239 2.23 6.58 11.55
N GLU A 240 2.16 7.61 12.39
CA GLU A 240 3.22 8.61 12.52
C GLU A 240 3.96 8.38 13.86
N ASN A 241 4.08 9.41 14.72
CA ASN A 241 4.51 9.22 16.10
C ASN A 241 3.40 8.60 16.98
N ILE A 242 2.16 8.67 16.52
CA ILE A 242 0.97 8.05 17.11
C ILE A 242 0.22 7.28 16.03
N LEU A 243 -0.60 6.30 16.44
CA LEU A 243 -1.62 5.76 15.54
C LEU A 243 -2.59 6.88 15.20
N ALA A 244 -2.72 7.22 13.93
CA ALA A 244 -3.74 8.14 13.50
C ALA A 244 -5.10 7.40 13.44
N PRO A 245 -6.21 8.02 13.87
CA PRO A 245 -7.52 7.54 13.47
C PRO A 245 -7.73 7.84 11.98
N LYS A 246 -8.36 6.92 11.26
CA LYS A 246 -9.06 7.23 10.00
C LYS A 246 -10.14 6.19 9.69
N LEU A 247 -11.10 6.04 10.58
CA LEU A 247 -12.47 5.90 10.11
C LEU A 247 -13.12 7.26 10.28
N GLY A 248 -13.75 7.74 9.21
CA GLY A 248 -13.96 9.15 8.90
C GLY A 248 -13.63 9.34 7.43
#